data_AF-A0A452YMX0-F1
#
_entry.id   AF-A0A452YMX0-F1
#
_cell.length_a   1.000
_cell.length_b   1.000
_cell.length_c   1.000
_cell.angle_alpha   90.00
_cell.angle_beta   90.00
_cell.angle_gamma   90.00
#
_symmetry.space_group_name_H-M   'P 1'
#
loop_
_entity.id
_entity.type
_entity.pdbx_description
1 polymer ?
#
loop_
_entity_poly.entity_id
_entity_poly.type
_entity_poly.pdbx_seq_one_letter_code
_entity_poly.pdbx_strand_id
1 'polypeptide(L)'
;MDKTGAKIEAIVAGKDLVNRFNITLHMGRKYIIHGVTMRPNFEELECRYIQHTYECSFNARTFVESLSLQFPTYPKHLMPFQEVQRCPRNTFVGMHSSI
;
A
#
# COMPACT_ATOMS: atom_id res chain seq x y z
N MET A 1 3.27 2.50 -3.01
CA MET A 1 3.71 3.91 -3.01
C MET A 1 4.66 4.09 -4.17
N ASP A 2 4.60 5.17 -4.92
CA ASP A 2 5.51 5.45 -6.04
C ASP A 2 6.72 6.31 -5.63
N LYS A 3 7.53 6.74 -6.61
CA LYS A 3 8.70 7.59 -6.39
C LYS A 3 8.35 8.98 -5.82
N THR A 4 7.14 9.49 -6.04
CA THR A 4 6.70 10.81 -5.53
C THR A 4 6.07 10.70 -4.15
N GLY A 5 5.84 9.47 -3.66
CA GLY A 5 5.17 9.21 -2.40
C GLY A 5 3.65 9.06 -2.54
N ALA A 6 3.11 9.05 -3.76
CA ALA A 6 1.70 8.79 -3.99
C ALA A 6 1.37 7.33 -3.67
N LYS A 7 0.16 7.08 -3.18
CA LYS A 7 -0.29 5.75 -2.75
C LYS A 7 -1.64 5.41 -3.37
N ILE A 8 -1.83 4.13 -3.64
CA ILE A 8 -3.09 3.55 -4.08
C ILE A 8 -3.24 2.16 -3.48
N GLU A 9 -4.46 1.80 -3.13
CA GLU A 9 -4.81 0.44 -2.70
C GLU A 9 -5.05 -0.41 -3.95
N ALA A 10 -4.46 -1.61 -3.96
CA ALA A 10 -4.66 -2.60 -5.00
C ALA A 10 -5.44 -3.79 -4.43
N ILE A 11 -6.52 -4.18 -5.10
CA ILE A 11 -7.41 -5.26 -4.68
C ILE A 11 -7.27 -6.45 -5.64
N VAL A 12 -7.20 -7.64 -5.07
CA VAL A 12 -7.25 -8.91 -5.81
C VAL A 12 -8.41 -9.72 -5.27
N ALA A 13 -9.22 -10.27 -6.17
CA ALA A 13 -10.31 -11.18 -5.84
C ALA A 13 -10.13 -12.51 -6.58
N GLY A 14 -10.60 -13.60 -5.97
CA GLY A 14 -10.50 -14.96 -6.50
C GLY A 14 -9.29 -15.72 -5.97
N LYS A 15 -9.54 -16.97 -5.51
CA LYS A 15 -8.57 -17.79 -4.77
C LYS A 15 -7.24 -17.97 -5.49
N ASP A 16 -7.27 -18.26 -6.79
CA ASP A 16 -6.06 -18.54 -7.58
C ASP A 16 -5.22 -17.28 -7.79
N LEU A 17 -5.87 -16.15 -8.06
CA LEU A 17 -5.18 -14.87 -8.21
C LEU A 17 -4.58 -14.40 -6.89
N VAL A 18 -5.33 -14.52 -5.79
CA VAL A 18 -4.83 -14.21 -4.45
C VAL A 18 -3.60 -15.06 -4.13
N ASN A 19 -3.66 -16.38 -4.35
CA ASN A 19 -2.52 -17.26 -4.09
C ASN A 19 -1.30 -16.87 -4.94
N ARG A 20 -1.49 -16.60 -6.24
CA ARG A 20 -0.42 -16.18 -7.16
C ARG A 20 0.28 -14.90 -6.68
N PHE A 21 -0.49 -13.89 -6.29
CA PHE A 21 0.08 -12.61 -5.87
C PHE A 21 0.69 -12.68 -4.47
N ASN A 22 0.16 -13.53 -3.58
CA ASN A 22 0.72 -13.71 -2.24
C ASN A 22 2.13 -14.32 -2.26
N ILE A 23 2.43 -15.19 -3.24
CA ILE A 23 3.79 -15.74 -3.43
C ILE A 23 4.72 -14.83 -4.23
N THR A 24 4.16 -13.87 -4.98
CA THR A 24 4.93 -13.00 -5.90
C THR A 24 5.31 -11.66 -5.23
N LEU A 25 4.38 -11.07 -4.49
CA LEU A 25 4.52 -9.76 -3.87
C LEU A 25 4.90 -9.92 -2.40
N HIS A 26 6.06 -9.38 -2.04
CA HIS A 26 6.52 -9.34 -0.67
C HIS A 26 6.61 -7.90 -0.17
N MET A 27 6.24 -7.70 1.10
CA MET A 27 6.37 -6.41 1.76
C MET A 27 7.82 -5.90 1.71
N GLY A 28 7.98 -4.60 1.49
CA GLY A 28 9.30 -3.95 1.40
C GLY A 28 10.02 -4.13 0.05
N ARG A 29 9.49 -4.95 -0.86
CA ARG A 29 10.02 -5.07 -2.23
C ARG A 29 9.34 -4.10 -3.18
N LYS A 30 10.02 -3.85 -4.30
CA LYS A 30 9.62 -2.87 -5.32
C LYS A 30 9.40 -3.60 -6.64
N TYR A 31 8.35 -3.19 -7.32
CA TYR A 31 7.87 -3.88 -8.50
C TYR A 31 7.38 -2.89 -9.55
N ILE A 32 7.45 -3.28 -10.82
CA ILE A 32 6.64 -2.72 -11.88
C ILE A 32 5.44 -3.65 -12.06
N ILE A 33 4.23 -3.10 -12.03
CA ILE A 33 2.99 -3.87 -12.15
C ILE A 33 2.26 -3.38 -13.39
N HIS A 34 2.00 -4.30 -14.31
CA HIS A 34 1.40 -4.01 -15.61
C HIS A 34 0.03 -4.67 -15.74
N GLY A 35 -0.79 -4.19 -16.67
CA GLY A 35 -2.09 -4.80 -16.97
C GLY A 35 -3.07 -4.74 -15.80
N VAL A 36 -3.01 -3.66 -15.01
CA VAL A 36 -3.96 -3.38 -13.92
C VAL A 36 -5.18 -2.65 -14.43
N THR A 37 -6.31 -2.80 -13.73
CA THR A 37 -7.51 -2.01 -14.00
C THR A 37 -7.65 -0.92 -12.94
N MET A 38 -7.87 0.32 -13.37
CA MET A 38 -8.18 1.44 -12.49
C MET A 38 -9.68 1.69 -12.53
N ARG A 39 -10.33 1.81 -11.37
CA ARG A 39 -11.76 2.11 -11.29
C ARG A 39 -12.05 3.12 -10.19
N PRO A 40 -13.07 3.98 -10.34
CA PRO A 40 -13.56 4.80 -9.26
C PRO A 40 -13.87 3.95 -8.03
N ASN A 41 -13.66 4.53 -6.87
CA ASN A 41 -14.11 3.95 -5.62
C ASN A 41 -15.65 3.96 -5.59
N PHE A 42 -16.30 2.81 -5.84
CA PHE A 42 -17.76 2.73 -5.99
C PHE A 42 -18.54 2.53 -4.67
N GLU A 43 -17.86 2.36 -3.54
CA GLU A 43 -18.49 2.17 -2.23
C GLU A 43 -17.75 2.92 -1.12
N GLU A 44 -18.49 3.30 -0.08
CA GLU A 44 -18.01 3.53 1.29
C GLU A 44 -17.48 2.21 1.84
N LEU A 45 -16.35 1.72 1.33
CA LEU A 45 -15.57 0.75 2.08
C LEU A 45 -15.07 1.48 3.33
N GLU A 46 -15.71 1.24 4.48
CA GLU A 46 -15.29 1.75 5.79
C GLU A 46 -13.85 1.34 6.15
N CYS A 47 -13.25 0.43 5.38
CA CYS A 47 -11.89 -0.09 5.56
C CYS A 47 -10.86 0.49 4.57
N ARG A 48 -11.07 1.67 4.00
CA ARG A 48 -10.00 2.34 3.20
C ARG A 48 -9.12 3.21 4.09
N TYR A 49 -7.83 2.94 4.07
CA TYR A 49 -6.85 3.69 4.85
C TYR A 49 -6.18 4.80 4.03
N ILE A 50 -6.15 4.65 2.70
CA ILE A 50 -5.63 5.69 1.80
C ILE A 50 -6.80 6.48 1.22
N GLN A 51 -6.83 7.79 1.50
CA GLN A 51 -7.75 8.72 0.84
C GLN A 51 -7.37 8.88 -0.63
N HIS A 52 -8.04 8.15 -1.51
CA HIS A 52 -7.94 8.28 -2.95
C HIS A 52 -9.33 8.14 -3.60
N THR A 53 -9.47 8.62 -4.84
CA THR A 53 -10.71 8.55 -5.62
C THR A 53 -10.83 7.29 -6.48
N TYR A 54 -9.70 6.59 -6.68
CA TYR A 54 -9.61 5.41 -7.54
C TYR A 54 -8.90 4.28 -6.83
N GLU A 55 -9.36 3.06 -7.06
CA GLU A 55 -8.67 1.85 -6.66
C GLU A 55 -8.09 1.11 -7.87
N CYS A 56 -7.02 0.37 -7.60
CA CYS A 56 -6.37 -0.50 -8.56
C CYS A 56 -6.86 -1.93 -8.34
N SER A 57 -7.13 -2.69 -9.40
CA SER A 57 -7.43 -4.12 -9.29
C SER A 57 -6.51 -4.98 -10.15
N PHE A 58 -6.07 -6.10 -9.58
CA PHE A 58 -5.28 -7.09 -10.32
C PHE A 58 -6.19 -8.18 -10.86
N ASN A 59 -5.88 -8.61 -12.07
CA ASN A 59 -6.62 -9.65 -12.78
C ASN A 59 -5.63 -10.68 -13.37
N ALA A 60 -6.14 -11.64 -14.14
CA ALA A 60 -5.32 -12.70 -14.75
C ALA A 60 -4.25 -12.16 -15.73
N ARG A 61 -4.47 -11.00 -16.33
CA ARG A 61 -3.54 -10.34 -17.27
C ARG A 61 -2.51 -9.47 -16.56
N THR A 62 -2.68 -9.23 -15.26
CA THR A 62 -1.73 -8.45 -14.49
C THR A 62 -0.43 -9.24 -14.34
N PHE A 63 0.70 -8.60 -14.61
CA PHE A 63 2.04 -9.20 -14.43
C PHE A 63 2.96 -8.25 -13.67
N VAL A 64 3.96 -8.84 -13.02
CA VAL A 64 4.81 -8.17 -12.04
C VAL A 64 6.26 -8.41 -12.40
N GLU A 65 7.02 -7.33 -12.49
CA GLU A 65 8.48 -7.34 -12.71
C GLU A 65 9.18 -6.77 -11.47
N SER A 66 10.35 -7.30 -11.14
CA SER A 66 11.15 -6.76 -10.05
C SER A 66 11.81 -5.43 -10.45
N LEU A 67 11.85 -4.48 -9.52
CA LEU A 67 12.46 -3.17 -9.76
C LEU A 67 13.52 -2.87 -8.70
N SER A 68 14.72 -2.47 -9.13
CA SER A 68 15.86 -2.14 -8.28
C SER A 68 15.99 -0.63 -7.96
N LEU A 69 14.98 0.19 -8.26
CA LEU A 69 14.99 1.64 -8.02
C LEU A 69 14.90 1.97 -6.52
N GLN A 70 15.44 3.10 -6.07
CA GLN A 70 15.17 3.61 -4.72
C GLN A 70 13.84 4.36 -4.66
N PHE A 71 13.00 3.98 -3.69
CA PHE A 71 11.75 4.68 -3.37
C PHE A 71 11.95 5.40 -2.04
N PRO A 72 11.23 6.51 -1.80
CA PRO A 72 11.30 7.17 -0.51
C PRO A 72 10.91 6.21 0.61
N THR A 73 11.60 6.30 1.74
CA THR A 73 11.25 5.55 2.95
C THR A 73 9.92 6.07 3.50
N TYR A 74 9.05 5.14 3.93
CA TYR A 74 7.80 5.46 4.61
C TYR A 74 7.75 4.69 5.93
N PRO A 75 7.27 5.30 7.03
CA PRO A 75 6.77 6.67 7.20
C PRO A 75 7.86 7.74 7.00
N LYS A 76 7.51 8.91 6.45
CA LYS A 76 8.45 10.05 6.35
C LYS A 76 8.76 10.68 7.71
N HIS A 77 7.85 10.54 8.66
CA HIS A 77 7.98 11.02 10.02
C HIS A 77 7.73 9.84 10.97
N LEU A 78 8.73 9.55 11.80
CA LEU A 78 8.63 8.57 12.87
C LEU A 78 8.53 9.33 14.18
N MET A 79 7.49 9.04 14.94
CA MET A 79 7.24 9.62 16.25
C MET A 79 7.91 8.80 17.35
N PRO A 80 8.52 9.45 18.36
CA PRO A 80 8.89 8.80 19.61
C PRO A 80 7.65 8.25 20.33
N PHE A 81 7.81 7.13 21.02
CA PHE A 81 6.72 6.51 21.79
C PHE A 81 6.03 7.48 22.77
N GLN A 82 6.81 8.36 23.41
CA GLN A 82 6.30 9.35 24.36
C GLN A 82 5.32 10.35 23.72
N GLU A 83 5.47 10.63 22.42
CA GLU A 83 4.61 11.58 21.70
C GLU A 83 3.32 10.92 21.20
N VAL A 84 3.31 9.59 21.06
CA VAL A 84 2.12 8.83 20.63
C VAL A 84 0.97 8.99 21.62
N GLN A 85 1.27 9.10 22.91
CA GLN A 85 0.26 9.32 23.96
C GLN A 85 -0.51 10.64 23.80
N ARG A 86 0.06 11.61 23.08
CA ARG A 86 -0.57 12.92 22.82
C ARG A 86 -1.45 12.92 21.57
N CYS A 87 -1.44 11.84 20.79
CA CYS A 87 -2.24 11.75 19.58
C CYS A 87 -3.72 11.52 19.92
N PRO A 88 -4.65 12.15 19.18
CA PRO A 88 -6.07 11.82 19.28
C PRO A 88 -6.34 10.33 19.07
N ARG A 89 -7.44 9.84 19.65
CA ARG A 89 -7.87 8.45 19.47
C ARG A 89 -8.03 8.13 17.99
N ASN A 90 -7.60 6.93 17.58
CA ASN A 90 -7.61 6.43 16.19
C ASN A 90 -6.68 7.20 15.22
N THR A 91 -5.66 7.88 15.73
CA THR A 91 -4.60 8.46 14.88
C THR A 91 -3.60 7.38 14.46
N PHE A 92 -3.32 7.28 13.17
CA PHE A 92 -2.23 6.43 12.67
C PHE A 92 -0.89 7.13 12.82
N VAL A 93 0.07 6.46 13.45
CA VAL A 93 1.41 6.99 13.69
C VAL A 93 2.47 6.02 13.21
N GLY A 94 3.51 6.54 12.56
CA GLY A 94 4.76 5.82 12.38
C GLY A 94 5.59 5.93 13.65
N MET A 95 6.08 4.82 14.21
CA MET A 95 6.91 4.86 15.43
C MET A 95 8.33 4.40 15.13
N HIS A 96 9.32 4.99 15.80
CA HIS A 96 10.65 4.37 15.92
C HIS A 96 10.93 4.05 17.39
N SER A 97 11.54 2.89 17.64
CA SER A 97 12.10 2.56 18.93
C SER A 97 13.54 3.08 18.97
N SER A 98 13.77 4.19 19.65
CA SER A 98 15.09 4.50 20.20
C SER A 98 15.33 3.59 21.41
N ILE A 99 15.82 2.37 21.16
CA ILE A 99 16.48 1.54 22.18
C ILE A 99 17.97 1.69 21.94
#